data_AF-A0A9X6NLT3-F1
#
_entry.id   AF-A0A9X6NLT3-F1
#
_cell.length_a   1.000
_cell.length_b   1.000
_cell.length_c   1.000
_cell.angle_alpha   90.00
_cell.angle_beta   90.00
_cell.angle_gamma   90.00
#
_symmetry.space_group_name_H-M   'P 1'
#
loop_
_entity.id
_entity.type
_entity.pdbx_description
1 polymer ?
#
loop_
_entity_poly.entity_id
_entity_poly.type
_entity_poly.pdbx_seq_one_letter_code
_entity_poly.pdbx_strand_id
1 'polypeptide(L)'
;MAQTGSGSRFTARKPSASATEAIEGVLTSKMVAENAAFIEKATDVEKRIRELESLREGWKKVKETPHCSVYSRPSDDFSGHIYKSEGNVPAPFETVFNFVYPGVEKPRRREWDTAVSSTVVIDKPATDTDVLISRTAPVCMGLISAREFVDLVKVVREPTRIFTASCSIDHPAAPETKGFVRGFNYPNSLFCYKVEGVPHETRFVQYVQSDLRGMLPSSLVESAIPSSMAEAYPNLKAALAKEVKEWAL
;
A
#
# COMPACT_ATOMS: atom_id res chain seq x y z
N MET A 1 21.19 -71.08 8.99
CA MET A 1 19.75 -70.81 8.84
C MET A 1 19.53 -69.32 9.06
N ALA A 2 19.21 -68.58 8.00
CA ALA A 2 18.89 -67.16 8.07
C ALA A 2 17.38 -66.99 7.96
N GLN A 3 16.78 -66.16 8.83
CA GLN A 3 15.46 -65.59 8.58
C GLN A 3 15.56 -64.08 8.78
N THR A 4 15.32 -63.36 7.69
CA THR A 4 15.25 -61.91 7.58
C THR A 4 13.78 -61.48 7.69
N GLY A 5 13.48 -60.54 8.59
CA GLY A 5 12.18 -59.91 8.71
C GLY A 5 11.93 -58.91 7.58
N SER A 6 10.80 -59.07 6.90
CA SER A 6 10.31 -58.24 5.79
C SER A 6 9.87 -56.86 6.27
N GLY A 7 10.54 -55.81 5.79
CA GLY A 7 10.08 -54.43 5.90
C GLY A 7 9.05 -54.12 4.81
N SER A 8 7.82 -53.84 5.19
CA SER A 8 6.78 -53.33 4.28
C SER A 8 7.15 -51.92 3.83
N ARG A 9 7.59 -51.81 2.57
CA ARG A 9 7.91 -50.55 1.91
C ARG A 9 6.60 -49.97 1.34
N PHE A 10 5.98 -49.04 2.06
CA PHE A 10 4.84 -48.26 1.53
C PHE A 10 5.31 -47.46 0.31
N THR A 11 4.86 -47.85 -0.88
CA THR A 11 5.05 -47.07 -2.11
C THR A 11 3.88 -46.09 -2.25
N ALA A 12 4.15 -44.80 -2.14
CA ALA A 12 3.15 -43.78 -2.44
C ALA A 12 2.76 -43.89 -3.92
N ARG A 13 1.51 -44.29 -4.21
CA ARG A 13 0.96 -44.29 -5.58
C ARG A 13 0.89 -42.85 -6.07
N LYS A 14 1.52 -42.56 -7.20
CA LYS A 14 1.30 -41.30 -7.92
C LYS A 14 -0.19 -41.19 -8.32
N PRO A 15 -0.78 -39.99 -8.26
CA PRO A 15 -2.16 -39.78 -8.70
C PRO A 15 -2.35 -40.19 -10.16
N SER A 16 -3.53 -40.68 -10.51
CA SER A 16 -3.91 -40.92 -11.90
C SER A 16 -4.06 -39.58 -12.65
N ALA A 17 -3.92 -39.58 -13.98
CA ALA A 17 -4.09 -38.37 -14.80
C ALA A 17 -5.44 -37.66 -14.53
N SER A 18 -6.53 -38.43 -14.40
CA SER A 18 -7.85 -37.90 -14.05
C SER A 18 -7.91 -37.24 -12.66
N ALA A 19 -7.14 -37.74 -11.68
CA ALA A 19 -7.06 -37.11 -10.36
C ALA A 19 -6.24 -35.81 -10.42
N THR A 20 -5.17 -35.76 -11.22
CA THR A 20 -4.38 -34.55 -11.44
C THR A 20 -5.20 -33.46 -12.14
N GLU A 21 -5.92 -33.80 -13.21
CA GLU A 21 -6.80 -32.86 -13.93
C GLU A 21 -7.92 -32.31 -13.03
N ALA A 22 -8.51 -33.16 -12.18
CA ALA A 22 -9.51 -32.72 -11.21
C ALA A 22 -8.92 -31.75 -10.17
N ILE A 23 -7.70 -32.01 -9.68
CA ILE A 23 -6.99 -31.13 -8.75
C ILE A 23 -6.66 -29.79 -9.42
N GLU A 24 -6.15 -29.81 -10.65
CA GLU A 24 -5.85 -28.59 -11.42
C GLU A 24 -7.11 -27.75 -11.69
N GLY A 25 -8.24 -28.39 -12.03
CA GLY A 25 -9.52 -27.72 -12.20
C GLY A 25 -10.04 -27.04 -10.92
N VAL A 26 -9.87 -27.70 -9.76
CA VAL A 26 -10.24 -27.14 -8.45
C VAL A 26 -9.32 -25.98 -8.08
N LEU A 27 -8.01 -26.09 -8.29
CA LEU A 27 -7.05 -25.02 -8.02
C LEU A 27 -7.31 -23.79 -8.91
N THR A 28 -7.60 -24.01 -10.20
CA THR A 28 -7.91 -22.95 -11.16
C THR A 28 -9.19 -22.22 -10.77
N SER A 29 -10.26 -22.95 -10.44
CA SER A 29 -11.53 -22.34 -10.05
C SER A 29 -11.42 -21.55 -8.74
N LYS A 30 -10.65 -22.04 -7.76
CA LYS A 30 -10.35 -21.33 -6.52
C LYS A 30 -9.60 -20.01 -6.76
N MET A 31 -8.56 -20.05 -7.59
CA MET A 31 -7.77 -18.86 -7.94
C MET A 31 -8.61 -17.81 -8.67
N VAL A 32 -9.49 -18.24 -9.58
CA VAL A 32 -10.43 -17.33 -10.27
C VAL A 32 -11.40 -16.67 -9.29
N ALA A 33 -11.96 -17.43 -8.35
CA ALA A 33 -12.88 -16.90 -7.35
C ALA A 33 -12.19 -15.92 -6.38
N GLU A 34 -10.96 -16.22 -5.96
CA GLU A 34 -10.15 -15.35 -5.10
C GLU A 34 -9.82 -14.02 -5.82
N ASN A 35 -9.39 -14.09 -7.08
CA ASN A 35 -9.14 -12.89 -7.88
C ASN A 35 -10.42 -12.05 -8.06
N ALA A 36 -11.58 -12.69 -8.30
CA ALA A 36 -12.85 -11.98 -8.40
C ALA A 36 -13.21 -11.24 -7.10
N ALA A 37 -13.00 -11.87 -5.94
CA ALA A 37 -13.25 -11.25 -4.64
C ALA A 37 -12.31 -10.05 -4.38
N PHE A 38 -11.04 -10.15 -4.78
CA PHE A 38 -10.11 -9.01 -4.70
C PHE A 38 -10.51 -7.87 -5.64
N ILE A 39 -10.96 -8.16 -6.86
CA ILE A 39 -11.42 -7.14 -7.81
C ILE A 39 -12.68 -6.43 -7.29
N GLU A 40 -13.63 -7.17 -6.70
CA GLU A 40 -14.82 -6.60 -6.05
C GLU A 40 -14.41 -5.70 -4.89
N LYS A 41 -13.56 -6.20 -3.99
CA LYS A 41 -13.02 -5.43 -2.86
C LYS A 41 -12.33 -4.15 -3.31
N ALA A 42 -11.51 -4.22 -4.35
CA ALA A 42 -10.82 -3.06 -4.92
C ALA A 42 -11.80 -2.00 -5.44
N THR A 43 -12.92 -2.44 -6.03
CA THR A 43 -13.99 -1.56 -6.51
C THR A 43 -14.72 -0.87 -5.37
N ASP A 44 -15.00 -1.58 -4.29
CA ASP A 44 -15.59 -1.00 -3.07
C ASP A 44 -14.68 0.04 -2.42
N VAL A 45 -13.38 -0.27 -2.33
CA VAL A 45 -12.38 0.64 -1.79
C VAL A 45 -12.27 1.88 -2.67
N GLU A 46 -12.28 1.75 -4.01
CA GLU A 46 -12.31 2.88 -4.92
C GLU A 46 -13.50 3.80 -4.66
N LYS A 47 -14.70 3.23 -4.52
CA LYS A 47 -15.90 4.00 -4.17
C LYS A 47 -15.72 4.75 -2.86
N ARG A 48 -15.19 4.09 -1.83
CA ARG A 48 -14.92 4.71 -0.53
C ARG A 48 -13.90 5.84 -0.61
N ILE A 49 -12.85 5.67 -1.42
CA ILE A 49 -11.85 6.72 -1.65
C ILE A 49 -12.46 7.94 -2.34
N ARG A 50 -13.35 7.75 -3.32
CA ARG A 50 -14.08 8.85 -3.97
C ARG A 50 -15.00 9.58 -3.00
N GLU A 51 -15.66 8.85 -2.09
CA GLU A 51 -16.44 9.46 -1.01
C GLU A 51 -15.54 10.31 -0.10
N LEU A 52 -14.42 9.78 0.36
CA LEU A 52 -13.46 10.49 1.21
C LEU A 52 -12.91 11.76 0.54
N GLU A 53 -12.59 11.68 -0.75
CA GLU A 53 -12.15 12.84 -1.55
C GLU A 53 -13.24 13.91 -1.68
N SER A 54 -14.51 13.51 -1.72
CA SER A 54 -15.65 14.44 -1.80
C SER A 54 -15.94 15.15 -0.47
N LEU A 55 -15.41 14.65 0.66
CA LEU A 55 -15.62 15.26 1.98
C LEU A 55 -14.96 16.63 2.08
N ARG A 56 -15.74 17.63 2.52
CA ARG A 56 -15.29 19.01 2.74
C ARG A 56 -15.17 19.39 4.21
N GLU A 57 -15.91 18.71 5.08
CA GLU A 57 -16.06 19.07 6.49
C GLU A 57 -15.37 18.07 7.44
N GLY A 58 -15.23 18.46 8.70
CA GLY A 58 -14.65 17.60 9.76
C GLY A 58 -13.12 17.52 9.77
N TRP A 59 -12.44 18.17 8.83
CA TRP A 59 -10.98 18.23 8.78
C TRP A 59 -10.43 19.30 9.72
N LYS A 60 -9.59 18.90 10.67
CA LYS A 60 -8.81 19.79 11.54
C LYS A 60 -7.37 19.82 11.07
N LYS A 61 -6.80 21.00 10.84
CA LYS A 61 -5.36 21.13 10.56
C LYS A 61 -4.56 20.74 11.80
N VAL A 62 -3.64 19.78 11.66
CA VAL A 62 -2.78 19.25 12.73
C VAL A 62 -1.30 19.51 12.50
N LYS A 63 -0.89 19.78 11.25
CA LYS A 63 0.48 20.16 10.91
C LYS A 63 0.51 21.10 9.71
N GLU A 64 1.47 22.01 9.70
CA GLU A 64 1.76 22.92 8.59
C GLU A 64 3.28 23.01 8.43
N THR A 65 3.73 23.00 7.18
CA THR A 65 5.13 23.19 6.81
C THR A 65 5.20 24.07 5.56
N PRO A 66 6.37 24.60 5.17
CA PRO A 66 6.51 25.29 3.88
C PRO A 66 6.20 24.43 2.64
N HIS A 67 6.02 23.11 2.79
CA HIS A 67 5.83 22.19 1.67
C HIS A 67 4.43 21.56 1.60
N CYS A 68 3.70 21.52 2.72
CA CYS A 68 2.40 20.88 2.81
C CYS A 68 1.63 21.28 4.08
N SER A 69 0.32 21.07 4.03
CA SER A 69 -0.58 21.04 5.18
C SER A 69 -1.00 19.61 5.47
N VAL A 70 -1.16 19.24 6.75
CA VAL A 70 -1.73 17.97 7.18
C VAL A 70 -2.96 18.21 8.06
N TYR A 71 -4.02 17.49 7.75
CA TYR A 71 -5.31 17.53 8.42
C TYR A 71 -5.63 16.16 9.01
N SER A 72 -6.44 16.15 10.06
CA SER A 72 -6.96 14.95 10.71
C SER A 72 -8.47 15.06 10.83
N ARG A 73 -9.15 13.92 10.74
CA ARG A 73 -10.58 13.74 11.02
C ARG A 73 -10.76 12.39 11.73
N PRO A 74 -11.67 12.26 12.71
CA PRO A 74 -12.03 10.95 13.26
C PRO A 74 -12.42 9.98 12.13
N SER A 75 -11.95 8.75 12.24
CA SER A 75 -12.31 7.71 11.28
C SER A 75 -13.74 7.21 11.55
N ASP A 76 -14.47 6.94 10.48
CA ASP A 76 -15.75 6.21 10.56
C ASP A 76 -15.54 4.69 10.51
N ASP A 77 -14.34 4.23 10.16
CA ASP A 77 -14.00 2.84 9.91
C ASP A 77 -13.35 2.15 11.14
N PHE A 78 -12.75 2.93 12.05
CA PHE A 78 -12.15 2.43 13.30
C PHE A 78 -12.01 3.50 14.39
N SER A 79 -11.66 3.07 15.60
CA SER A 79 -11.38 3.96 16.73
C SER A 79 -10.01 4.66 16.59
N GLY A 80 -9.92 5.56 15.61
CA GLY A 80 -8.73 6.36 15.35
C GLY A 80 -9.04 7.52 14.40
N HIS A 81 -8.06 7.89 13.57
CA HIS A 81 -8.16 9.05 12.69
C HIS A 81 -7.78 8.68 11.25
N ILE A 82 -8.43 9.35 10.30
CA ILE A 82 -7.91 9.50 8.95
C ILE A 82 -7.14 10.82 8.88
N TYR A 83 -5.99 10.77 8.21
CA TYR A 83 -5.16 11.94 7.96
C TYR A 83 -5.13 12.25 6.47
N LYS A 84 -5.17 13.54 6.15
CA LYS A 84 -5.02 14.04 4.78
C LYS A 84 -3.85 15.00 4.73
N SER A 85 -2.85 14.76 3.90
CA SER A 85 -1.84 15.77 3.57
C SER A 85 -2.04 16.30 2.17
N GLU A 86 -1.74 17.58 1.93
CA GLU A 86 -1.73 18.14 0.58
C GLU A 86 -0.60 19.16 0.40
N GLY A 87 -0.03 19.18 -0.81
CA GLY A 87 1.01 20.12 -1.21
C GLY A 87 1.44 19.91 -2.65
N ASN A 88 2.04 20.93 -3.26
CA ASN A 88 2.47 20.88 -4.66
C ASN A 88 3.92 20.38 -4.77
N VAL A 89 4.20 19.57 -5.80
CA VAL A 89 5.53 19.02 -6.11
C VAL A 89 5.91 19.29 -7.58
N PRO A 90 7.21 19.53 -7.89
CA PRO A 90 7.64 20.07 -9.17
C PRO A 90 7.91 18.98 -10.22
N ALA A 91 6.86 18.24 -10.62
CA ALA A 91 6.91 17.33 -11.76
C ALA A 91 5.50 17.09 -12.33
N PRO A 92 5.38 16.60 -13.58
CA PRO A 92 4.10 16.12 -14.13
C PRO A 92 3.52 14.97 -13.30
N PHE A 93 2.20 14.84 -13.25
CA PHE A 93 1.51 13.93 -12.32
C PHE A 93 1.77 12.45 -12.62
N GLU A 94 2.04 12.09 -13.87
CA GLU A 94 2.50 10.75 -14.25
C GLU A 94 3.90 10.44 -13.72
N THR A 95 4.81 11.41 -13.78
CA THR A 95 6.16 11.29 -13.20
C THR A 95 6.07 11.15 -11.69
N VAL A 96 5.30 12.02 -11.02
CA VAL A 96 5.08 11.92 -9.57
C VAL A 96 4.50 10.57 -9.20
N PHE A 97 3.51 10.07 -9.95
CA PHE A 97 2.92 8.76 -9.69
C PHE A 97 3.96 7.63 -9.71
N ASN A 98 4.91 7.65 -10.65
CA ASN A 98 6.00 6.66 -10.69
C ASN A 98 6.91 6.71 -9.44
N PHE A 99 7.02 7.85 -8.76
CA PHE A 99 7.77 7.98 -7.51
C PHE A 99 6.99 7.51 -6.29
N VAL A 100 5.68 7.72 -6.29
CA VAL A 100 4.88 7.49 -5.09
C VAL A 100 4.21 6.12 -5.08
N TYR A 101 4.05 5.47 -6.23
CA TYR A 101 3.43 4.15 -6.31
C TYR A 101 4.27 3.08 -5.58
N PRO A 102 3.68 2.31 -4.64
CA PRO A 102 4.41 1.30 -3.89
C PRO A 102 4.67 -0.01 -4.67
N GLY A 103 3.94 -0.28 -5.75
CA GLY A 103 4.08 -1.52 -6.52
C GLY A 103 5.34 -1.60 -7.40
N VAL A 104 5.46 -2.69 -8.17
CA VAL A 104 6.70 -3.03 -8.91
C VAL A 104 6.80 -2.45 -10.32
N GLU A 105 5.77 -1.75 -10.80
CA GLU A 105 5.85 -1.04 -12.07
C GLU A 105 6.69 0.25 -11.85
N LYS A 106 8.02 0.10 -11.87
CA LYS A 106 9.05 1.13 -11.59
C LYS A 106 9.08 1.57 -10.11
N PRO A 107 9.54 0.72 -9.17
CA PRO A 107 9.51 1.00 -7.75
C PRO A 107 10.55 2.07 -7.36
N ARG A 108 10.16 3.34 -7.44
CA ARG A 108 11.01 4.49 -7.07
C ARG A 108 10.71 5.02 -5.67
N ARG A 109 9.68 4.49 -5.01
CA ARG A 109 9.26 4.90 -3.66
C ARG A 109 10.40 4.87 -2.63
N ARG A 110 11.25 3.85 -2.70
CA ARG A 110 12.40 3.67 -1.79
C ARG A 110 13.54 4.65 -2.02
N GLU A 111 13.56 5.38 -3.13
CA GLU A 111 14.58 6.40 -3.39
C GLU A 111 14.44 7.61 -2.45
N TRP A 112 13.26 7.79 -1.84
CA TRP A 112 12.94 9.00 -1.08
C TRP A 112 12.13 8.74 0.20
N ASP A 113 11.31 7.69 0.24
CA ASP A 113 10.49 7.41 1.43
C ASP A 113 11.31 6.66 2.49
N THR A 114 11.79 7.40 3.47
CA THR A 114 12.58 6.90 4.60
C THR A 114 11.75 6.05 5.56
N ALA A 115 10.41 6.17 5.56
CA ALA A 115 9.55 5.37 6.41
C ALA A 115 9.38 3.94 5.88
N VAL A 116 9.54 3.72 4.58
CA VAL A 116 9.35 2.41 3.92
C VAL A 116 10.68 1.66 3.80
N SER A 117 10.78 0.53 4.50
CA SER A 117 11.96 -0.34 4.49
C SER A 117 11.96 -1.38 3.37
N SER A 118 10.80 -1.79 2.87
CA SER A 118 10.68 -2.65 1.67
C SER A 118 9.25 -2.71 1.17
N THR A 119 9.05 -2.96 -0.12
CA THR A 119 7.75 -3.37 -0.65
C THR A 119 7.94 -4.55 -1.61
N VAL A 120 7.04 -5.53 -1.54
CA VAL A 120 7.05 -6.73 -2.38
C VAL A 120 5.63 -6.97 -2.90
N VAL A 121 5.45 -7.02 -4.21
CA VAL A 121 4.18 -7.47 -4.80
C VAL A 121 4.15 -9.00 -4.74
N ILE A 122 3.08 -9.54 -4.15
CA ILE A 122 2.91 -10.98 -3.91
C ILE A 122 1.80 -11.61 -4.75
N ASP A 123 0.89 -10.79 -5.28
CA ASP A 123 -0.16 -11.22 -6.20
C ASP A 123 -0.59 -10.06 -7.10
N LYS A 124 -1.21 -10.37 -8.23
CA LYS A 124 -1.73 -9.41 -9.21
C LYS A 124 -3.11 -9.85 -9.74
N PRO A 125 -4.19 -9.59 -8.99
CA PRO A 125 -5.54 -10.04 -9.36
C PRO A 125 -6.06 -9.43 -10.67
N ALA A 126 -5.60 -8.22 -11.03
CA ALA A 126 -5.95 -7.55 -12.28
C ALA A 126 -4.78 -6.70 -12.81
N THR A 127 -4.91 -6.17 -14.03
CA THR A 127 -3.87 -5.33 -14.65
C THR A 127 -3.58 -4.06 -13.85
N ASP A 128 -4.60 -3.52 -13.20
CA ASP A 128 -4.58 -2.29 -12.40
C ASP A 128 -4.57 -2.55 -10.88
N THR A 129 -4.51 -3.81 -10.46
CA THR A 129 -4.68 -4.19 -9.05
C THR A 129 -3.57 -5.13 -8.61
N ASP A 130 -2.77 -4.69 -7.65
CA ASP A 130 -1.68 -5.45 -7.04
C ASP A 130 -2.04 -5.81 -5.58
N VAL A 131 -1.53 -6.93 -5.08
CA VAL A 131 -1.43 -7.22 -3.65
C VAL A 131 0.02 -7.12 -3.24
N LEU A 132 0.31 -6.32 -2.22
CA LEU A 132 1.68 -6.05 -1.79
C LEU A 132 1.87 -6.15 -0.29
N ILE A 133 3.09 -6.50 0.10
CA ILE A 133 3.58 -6.43 1.46
C ILE A 133 4.48 -5.20 1.56
N SER A 134 4.08 -4.21 2.34
CA SER A 134 4.93 -3.06 2.69
C SER A 134 5.41 -3.18 4.12
N ARG A 135 6.72 -2.95 4.33
CA ARG A 135 7.34 -2.93 5.65
C ARG A 135 7.86 -1.54 5.94
N THR A 136 7.68 -1.09 7.18
CA THR A 136 8.19 0.19 7.65
C THR A 136 9.42 0.00 8.53
N ALA A 137 10.32 0.97 8.53
CA ALA A 137 11.33 1.07 9.56
C ALA A 137 10.67 1.38 10.92
N PRO A 138 11.34 1.07 12.05
CA PRO A 138 10.96 1.65 13.34
C PRO A 138 11.03 3.18 13.27
N VAL A 139 10.05 3.86 13.85
CA VAL A 139 9.97 5.33 13.87
C VAL A 139 9.92 5.85 15.31
N CYS A 140 10.00 7.18 15.46
CA CYS A 140 10.02 7.86 16.77
C CYS A 140 11.11 7.30 17.70
N MET A 141 12.35 7.19 17.20
CA MET A 141 13.49 6.62 17.94
C MET A 141 13.23 5.20 18.47
N GLY A 142 12.41 4.42 17.77
CA GLY A 142 12.09 3.03 18.12
C GLY A 142 10.89 2.87 19.06
N LEU A 143 10.24 3.96 19.50
CA LEU A 143 9.00 3.89 20.27
C LEU A 143 7.86 3.21 19.49
N ILE A 144 7.88 3.37 18.16
CA ILE A 144 7.02 2.64 17.24
C ILE A 144 7.93 1.66 16.50
N SER A 145 7.89 0.38 16.89
CA SER A 145 8.54 -0.74 16.19
C SER A 145 8.20 -0.83 14.68
N ALA A 146 8.90 -1.68 13.93
CA ALA A 146 8.59 -1.92 12.53
C ALA A 146 7.17 -2.49 12.33
N ARG A 147 6.47 -2.03 11.29
CA ARG A 147 5.15 -2.55 10.88
C ARG A 147 5.24 -3.26 9.54
N GLU A 148 4.37 -4.24 9.35
CA GLU A 148 4.11 -4.87 8.06
C GLU A 148 2.63 -4.68 7.72
N PHE A 149 2.35 -4.26 6.49
CA PHE A 149 1.00 -4.10 5.93
C PHE A 149 0.88 -5.01 4.71
N VAL A 150 -0.27 -5.66 4.57
CA VAL A 150 -0.61 -6.50 3.42
C VAL A 150 -1.79 -5.85 2.74
N ASP A 151 -1.54 -5.11 1.67
CA ASP A 151 -2.53 -4.25 1.05
C ASP A 151 -2.89 -4.71 -0.36
N LEU A 152 -4.18 -4.70 -0.63
CA LEU A 152 -4.72 -4.66 -1.99
C LEU A 152 -4.67 -3.22 -2.46
N VAL A 153 -4.13 -2.97 -3.65
CA VAL A 153 -3.92 -1.63 -4.21
C VAL A 153 -4.39 -1.60 -5.65
N LYS A 154 -5.49 -0.88 -5.91
CA LYS A 154 -5.97 -0.57 -7.26
C LYS A 154 -5.47 0.78 -7.72
N VAL A 155 -5.01 0.89 -8.96
CA VAL A 155 -4.58 2.12 -9.60
C VAL A 155 -5.66 2.62 -10.54
N VAL A 156 -6.09 3.86 -10.34
CA VAL A 156 -7.08 4.52 -11.19
C VAL A 156 -6.43 5.68 -11.93
N ARG A 157 -6.53 5.66 -13.25
CA ARG A 157 -5.95 6.68 -14.14
C ARG A 157 -7.07 7.45 -14.83
N GLU A 158 -7.08 8.77 -14.64
CA GLU A 158 -8.05 9.69 -15.22
C GLU A 158 -7.31 10.85 -15.94
N PRO A 159 -7.97 11.61 -16.84
CA PRO A 159 -7.30 12.65 -17.63
C PRO A 159 -6.61 13.76 -16.81
N THR A 160 -7.10 14.03 -15.60
CA THR A 160 -6.61 15.12 -14.74
C THR A 160 -5.96 14.63 -13.45
N ARG A 161 -5.91 13.32 -13.21
CA ARG A 161 -5.32 12.74 -12.00
C ARG A 161 -5.06 11.25 -12.11
N ILE A 162 -4.11 10.78 -11.30
CA ILE A 162 -3.91 9.35 -11.04
C ILE A 162 -3.98 9.14 -9.53
N PHE A 163 -4.63 8.08 -9.08
CA PHE A 163 -4.71 7.76 -7.66
C PHE A 163 -4.72 6.27 -7.37
N THR A 164 -4.43 5.91 -6.13
CA THR A 164 -4.60 4.54 -5.63
C THR A 164 -5.85 4.41 -4.79
N ALA A 165 -6.48 3.25 -4.82
CA ALA A 165 -7.49 2.83 -3.86
C ALA A 165 -6.98 1.58 -3.16
N SER A 166 -6.66 1.70 -1.86
CA SER A 166 -5.97 0.64 -1.13
C SER A 166 -6.53 0.38 0.26
N CYS A 167 -6.49 -0.88 0.67
CA CYS A 167 -6.81 -1.31 2.03
C CYS A 167 -6.11 -2.63 2.35
N SER A 168 -5.97 -2.92 3.64
CA SER A 168 -5.40 -4.19 4.09
C SER A 168 -6.35 -5.35 3.84
N ILE A 169 -5.78 -6.47 3.44
CA ILE A 169 -6.46 -7.75 3.23
C ILE A 169 -5.71 -8.88 3.93
N ASP A 170 -6.41 -9.97 4.19
CA ASP A 170 -5.76 -11.24 4.52
C ASP A 170 -5.33 -11.94 3.23
N HIS A 171 -4.12 -12.47 3.21
CA HIS A 171 -3.58 -13.19 2.05
C HIS A 171 -2.80 -14.43 2.50
N PRO A 172 -3.07 -15.63 1.96
CA PRO A 172 -2.42 -16.87 2.39
C PRO A 172 -0.90 -16.86 2.25
N ALA A 173 -0.38 -16.15 1.24
CA ALA A 173 1.07 -15.99 1.02
C ALA A 173 1.73 -14.96 1.96
N ALA A 174 0.98 -14.33 2.87
CA ALA A 174 1.47 -13.30 3.77
C ALA A 174 1.13 -13.57 5.25
N PRO A 175 1.59 -14.71 5.83
CA PRO A 175 1.47 -14.97 7.26
C PRO A 175 2.22 -13.90 8.08
N GLU A 176 1.92 -13.82 9.39
CA GLU A 176 2.60 -12.87 10.26
C GLU A 176 4.13 -13.10 10.28
N THR A 177 4.89 -12.03 10.04
CA THR A 177 6.35 -12.07 10.00
C THR A 177 6.93 -11.71 11.37
N LYS A 178 7.77 -12.59 11.94
CA LYS A 178 8.48 -12.31 13.19
C LYS A 178 9.31 -11.02 13.06
N GLY A 179 9.19 -10.15 14.06
CA GLY A 179 9.89 -8.86 14.11
C GLY A 179 9.09 -7.68 13.56
N PHE A 180 7.91 -7.92 13.00
CA PHE A 180 6.99 -6.89 12.55
C PHE A 180 5.67 -6.99 13.32
N VAL A 181 5.09 -5.84 13.66
CA VAL A 181 3.68 -5.77 14.05
C VAL A 181 2.84 -5.69 12.78
N ARG A 182 1.86 -6.58 12.60
CA ARG A 182 0.91 -6.50 11.48
C ARG A 182 0.03 -5.28 11.67
N GLY A 183 0.30 -4.21 10.94
CA GLY A 183 -0.57 -3.04 10.88
C GLY A 183 -1.79 -3.30 10.01
N PHE A 184 -2.76 -2.39 10.05
CA PHE A 184 -3.95 -2.47 9.22
C PHE A 184 -4.28 -1.12 8.62
N ASN A 185 -4.34 -1.09 7.29
CA ASN A 185 -4.80 0.06 6.53
C ASN A 185 -6.29 -0.09 6.23
N TYR A 186 -7.08 0.79 6.82
CA TYR A 186 -8.42 1.08 6.32
C TYR A 186 -8.28 1.82 4.97
N PRO A 187 -9.39 2.02 4.21
CA PRO A 187 -9.33 2.70 2.92
C PRO A 187 -8.44 3.95 2.95
N ASN A 188 -7.34 3.88 2.19
CA ASN A 188 -6.33 4.91 2.09
C ASN A 188 -5.96 5.14 0.61
N SER A 189 -5.28 6.25 0.32
CA SER A 189 -5.05 6.66 -1.07
C SER A 189 -3.89 7.64 -1.19
N LEU A 190 -3.22 7.62 -2.34
CA LEU A 190 -2.42 8.74 -2.83
C LEU A 190 -3.05 9.27 -4.11
N PHE A 191 -3.08 10.59 -4.27
CA PHE A 191 -3.56 11.26 -5.47
C PHE A 191 -2.48 12.18 -6.04
N CYS A 192 -2.29 12.11 -7.35
CA CYS A 192 -1.48 13.03 -8.13
C CYS A 192 -2.43 13.78 -9.08
N TYR A 193 -2.77 15.03 -8.76
CA TYR A 193 -3.63 15.86 -9.61
C TYR A 193 -2.79 16.75 -10.51
N LYS A 194 -3.18 16.85 -11.78
CA LYS A 194 -2.69 17.86 -12.70
C LYS A 194 -3.05 19.26 -12.19
N VAL A 195 -2.10 20.18 -12.23
CA VAL A 195 -2.35 21.61 -11.99
C VAL A 195 -2.63 22.30 -13.32
N GLU A 196 -3.79 22.96 -13.43
CA GLU A 196 -4.18 23.65 -14.65
C GLU A 196 -3.23 24.81 -14.94
N GLY A 197 -2.76 24.90 -16.19
CA GLY A 197 -1.78 25.92 -16.61
C GLY A 197 -0.34 25.69 -16.14
N VAL A 198 -0.06 24.68 -15.32
CA VAL A 198 1.29 24.42 -14.77
C VAL A 198 1.69 22.95 -15.02
N PRO A 199 2.15 22.60 -16.24
CA PRO A 199 2.34 21.20 -16.65
C PRO A 199 3.42 20.44 -15.88
N HIS A 200 4.37 21.15 -15.27
CA HIS A 200 5.44 20.56 -14.44
C HIS A 200 5.17 20.70 -12.95
N GLU A 201 3.91 20.84 -12.56
CA GLU A 201 3.49 20.84 -11.16
C GLU A 201 2.33 19.87 -10.95
N THR A 202 2.40 19.16 -9.83
CA THR A 202 1.38 18.23 -9.38
C THR A 202 0.93 18.61 -7.99
N ARG A 203 -0.38 18.69 -7.78
CA ARG A 203 -0.92 18.71 -6.42
C ARG A 203 -0.94 17.28 -5.90
N PHE A 204 -0.08 16.99 -4.94
CA PHE A 204 0.05 15.67 -4.33
C PHE A 204 -0.73 15.61 -3.01
N VAL A 205 -1.65 14.67 -2.91
CA VAL A 205 -2.51 14.46 -1.74
C VAL A 205 -2.36 13.03 -1.25
N GLN A 206 -2.24 12.85 0.07
CA GLN A 206 -2.23 11.52 0.67
C GLN A 206 -3.36 11.43 1.69
N TYR A 207 -4.11 10.34 1.65
CA TYR A 207 -5.03 9.90 2.69
C TYR A 207 -4.40 8.69 3.39
N VAL A 208 -4.14 8.81 4.69
CA VAL A 208 -3.56 7.74 5.51
C VAL A 208 -4.54 7.42 6.62
N GLN A 209 -5.02 6.17 6.63
CA GLN A 209 -5.99 5.67 7.58
C GLN A 209 -5.50 4.34 8.17
N SER A 210 -4.40 4.43 8.92
CA SER A 210 -3.67 3.26 9.41
C SER A 210 -3.87 3.05 10.90
N ASP A 211 -4.33 1.86 11.27
CA ASP A 211 -4.17 1.32 12.61
C ASP A 211 -2.79 0.65 12.71
N LEU A 212 -1.86 1.31 13.39
CA LEU A 212 -0.50 0.80 13.59
C LEU A 212 -0.44 -0.42 14.51
N ARG A 213 -1.55 -0.70 15.22
CA ARG A 213 -1.71 -1.73 16.23
C ARG A 213 -0.60 -1.72 17.30
N GLY A 214 -0.72 -2.66 18.23
CA GLY A 214 0.11 -2.71 19.43
C GLY A 214 -0.35 -1.70 20.48
N MET A 215 0.19 -1.83 21.70
CA MET A 215 -0.17 -0.98 22.83
C MET A 215 0.52 0.39 22.72
N LEU A 216 0.16 1.17 21.71
CA LEU A 216 0.69 2.51 21.48
C LEU A 216 -0.22 3.56 22.14
N PRO A 217 0.34 4.58 22.83
CA PRO A 217 -0.43 5.74 23.24
C PRO A 217 -0.99 6.48 22.02
N SER A 218 -2.27 6.86 22.05
CA SER A 218 -2.92 7.58 20.94
C SER A 218 -2.17 8.85 20.55
N SER A 219 -1.70 9.62 21.54
CA SER A 219 -0.91 10.84 21.31
C SER A 219 0.39 10.60 20.53
N LEU A 220 1.01 9.42 20.70
CA LEU A 220 2.20 9.04 19.96
C LEU A 220 1.87 8.79 18.49
N VAL A 221 0.78 8.05 18.22
CA VAL A 221 0.28 7.80 16.85
C VAL A 221 -0.15 9.10 16.17
N GLU A 222 -0.90 9.93 16.88
CA GLU A 222 -1.39 11.23 16.43
C GLU A 222 -0.28 12.23 16.14
N SER A 223 0.90 12.06 16.74
CA SER A 223 2.10 12.83 16.41
C SER A 223 2.90 12.22 15.25
N ALA A 224 3.04 10.89 15.24
CA ALA A 224 3.91 10.17 14.31
C ALA A 224 3.40 10.20 12.87
N ILE A 225 2.11 9.89 12.65
CA ILE A 225 1.54 9.80 11.30
C ILE A 225 1.60 11.16 10.58
N PRO A 226 1.10 12.28 11.15
CA PRO A 226 1.22 13.58 10.48
C PRO A 226 2.67 14.02 10.24
N SER A 227 3.59 13.63 11.12
CA SER A 227 5.00 13.95 10.96
C SER A 227 5.62 13.22 9.78
N SER A 228 5.37 11.92 9.65
CA SER A 228 5.81 11.11 8.51
C SER A 228 5.21 11.63 7.19
N MET A 229 3.92 11.97 7.18
CA MET A 229 3.27 12.53 5.99
C MET A 229 3.88 13.87 5.58
N ALA A 230 4.22 14.74 6.53
CA ALA A 230 4.84 16.02 6.23
C ALA A 230 6.27 15.89 5.71
N GLU A 231 7.05 14.95 6.27
CA GLU A 231 8.43 14.64 5.84
C GLU A 231 8.49 14.06 4.43
N ALA A 232 7.43 13.38 3.98
CA ALA A 232 7.34 12.84 2.63
C ALA A 232 7.51 13.91 1.53
N TYR A 233 7.01 15.13 1.73
CA TYR A 233 7.03 16.18 0.71
C TYR A 233 8.44 16.68 0.36
N PRO A 234 9.28 17.16 1.31
CA PRO A 234 10.65 17.57 0.98
C PRO A 234 11.48 16.42 0.39
N ASN A 235 11.31 15.19 0.89
CA ASN A 235 12.03 14.03 0.38
C ASN A 235 11.65 13.70 -1.08
N LEU A 236 10.36 13.68 -1.38
CA LEU A 236 9.85 13.49 -2.75
C LEU A 236 10.32 14.60 -3.68
N LYS A 237 10.25 15.87 -3.25
CA LYS A 237 10.76 17.01 -4.04
C LYS A 237 12.25 16.86 -4.36
N ALA A 238 13.06 16.46 -3.38
CA ALA A 238 14.49 16.25 -3.57
C ALA A 238 14.80 15.11 -4.57
N ALA A 239 13.99 14.05 -4.57
CA ALA A 239 14.14 12.95 -5.50
C ALA A 239 13.72 13.31 -6.92
N LEU A 240 12.58 14.00 -7.09
CA LEU A 240 12.11 14.51 -8.39
C LEU A 240 13.13 15.49 -9.01
N ALA A 241 13.76 16.34 -8.19
CA ALA A 241 14.76 17.29 -8.66
C ALA A 241 16.03 16.62 -9.25
N LYS A 242 16.31 15.35 -8.91
CA LYS A 242 17.43 14.60 -9.51
C LYS A 242 17.09 14.16 -10.93
N GLU A 243 15.85 13.78 -11.20
CA GLU A 243 15.39 13.33 -12.52
C GLU A 243 15.30 14.49 -13.52
N VAL A 244 14.85 15.67 -13.10
CA VAL A 244 14.80 16.86 -13.97
C VAL A 244 16.20 17.25 -14.48
N LYS A 245 17.27 16.99 -13.70
CA LYS A 245 18.66 17.23 -14.13
C LYS A 245 19.15 16.22 -15.18
N GLU A 246 18.61 15.01 -15.21
CA GLU A 246 18.97 13.98 -16.19
C GLU A 246 18.35 14.23 -17.58
N TRP A 247 17.32 15.07 -17.69
CA TRP A 247 16.70 15.45 -18.98
C TRP A 247 17.33 16.70 -19.62
N ALA A 248 18.18 17.41 -18.87
CA ALA A 248 18.83 18.65 -19.30
C ALA A 248 20.31 18.43 -19.72
N LEU A 249 20.76 17.17 -19.78
CA LEU A 249 22.06 16.70 -20.26
C LEU A 249 21.87 15.84 -21.51
#